data_AF-A0A7U9X9T6-F1
#
_entry.id   AF-A0A7U9X9T6-F1
#
_cell.length_a   1.000
_cell.length_b   1.000
_cell.length_c   1.000
_cell.angle_alpha   90.00
_cell.angle_beta   90.00
_cell.angle_gamma   90.00
#
_symmetry.space_group_name_H-M   'P 1'
#
loop_
_entity.id
_entity.type
_entity.pdbx_description
1 polymer ?
#
loop_
_entity_poly.entity_id
_entity_poly.type
_entity_poly.pdbx_seq_one_letter_code
_entity_poly.pdbx_strand_id
1 'polypeptide(L)'
;MGGGCCIILFISLYGNLFWSDGKKIIFNSGEKTLINSMGNDLYELAHKFENVTKRDTEFLADPDDTVGSGWFQVVAERNCYVIQKVIPSSKCMMDDWYQRYVSTKDFESRSATEIEQIMKLSNIKYILVKNSNYKKFDESDTFKVFLTCGSDSYRIYNINENHQTNGS
;
A
#
# COMPACT_ATOMS: atom_id res chain seq x y z
N MET A 1 -4.33 -39.94 29.95
CA MET A 1 -4.72 -38.64 29.36
C MET A 1 -3.83 -37.56 29.97
N GLY A 2 -2.70 -37.26 29.31
CA GLY A 2 -1.76 -36.25 29.78
C GLY A 2 -2.22 -34.88 29.33
N GLY A 3 -2.80 -34.09 30.25
CA GLY A 3 -3.08 -32.68 30.01
C GLY A 3 -1.77 -31.93 29.88
N GLY A 4 -1.31 -31.71 28.65
CA GLY A 4 -0.20 -30.82 28.35
C GLY A 4 -0.63 -29.39 28.67
N CYS A 5 -0.17 -28.88 29.79
CA CYS A 5 -0.31 -27.46 30.13
C CYS A 5 0.51 -26.66 29.12
N CYS A 6 -0.14 -26.05 28.12
CA CYS A 6 0.49 -25.08 27.24
C CYS A 6 0.84 -23.84 28.08
N ILE A 7 2.08 -23.77 28.56
CA ILE A 7 2.61 -22.59 29.23
C ILE A 7 2.93 -21.56 28.13
N ILE A 8 2.05 -20.57 27.99
CA ILE A 8 2.27 -19.42 27.12
C ILE A 8 3.03 -18.36 27.94
N LEU A 9 4.35 -18.27 27.74
CA LEU A 9 5.19 -17.22 28.30
C LEU A 9 5.22 -16.02 27.33
N PHE A 10 4.36 -15.02 27.54
CA PHE A 10 4.46 -13.74 26.83
C PHE A 10 5.55 -12.87 27.48
N ILE A 11 6.71 -12.79 26.85
CA ILE A 11 7.71 -11.76 27.17
C ILE A 11 7.78 -10.83 25.96
N SER A 12 7.26 -9.61 26.06
CA SER A 12 7.46 -8.58 25.04
C SER A 12 8.76 -7.84 25.32
N LEU A 13 9.84 -8.23 24.63
CA LEU A 13 11.09 -7.48 24.62
C LEU A 13 11.23 -6.81 23.26
N TYR A 14 11.19 -5.48 23.24
CA TYR A 14 11.42 -4.66 22.04
C TYR A 14 10.51 -5.02 20.85
N GLY A 15 9.21 -5.27 21.09
CA GLY A 15 8.24 -5.59 20.03
C GLY A 15 8.35 -7.00 19.45
N ASN A 16 9.16 -7.87 20.05
CA ASN A 16 9.28 -9.27 19.65
C ASN A 16 8.41 -10.17 20.53
N LEU A 17 7.70 -11.11 19.88
CA LEU A 17 6.85 -12.09 20.53
C LEU A 17 7.57 -13.44 20.60
N PHE A 18 7.63 -13.99 21.81
CA PHE A 18 8.14 -15.33 22.09
C PHE A 18 6.97 -16.18 22.59
N TRP A 19 6.80 -17.39 22.05
CA TRP A 19 5.95 -18.39 22.67
C TRP A 19 6.55 -19.79 22.52
N SER A 20 6.15 -20.69 23.43
CA SER A 20 6.60 -22.08 23.44
C SER A 20 5.53 -22.97 22.82
N ASP A 21 5.87 -23.70 21.78
CA ASP A 21 5.07 -24.82 21.27
C ASP A 21 5.81 -26.14 21.58
N GLY A 22 5.39 -26.80 22.66
CA GLY A 22 6.07 -27.98 23.18
C GLY A 22 7.52 -27.70 23.58
N LYS A 23 8.49 -28.26 22.84
CA LYS A 23 9.94 -28.10 23.07
C LYS A 23 10.61 -26.99 22.24
N LYS A 24 9.85 -26.27 21.41
CA LYS A 24 10.39 -25.25 20.50
C LYS A 24 10.00 -23.86 20.97
N ILE A 25 11.00 -22.97 21.10
CA ILE A 25 10.78 -21.54 21.27
C ILE A 25 10.61 -20.95 19.87
N ILE A 26 9.44 -20.38 19.59
CA ILE A 26 9.15 -19.71 18.33
C ILE A 26 9.38 -18.21 18.53
N PHE A 27 10.28 -17.66 17.72
CA PHE A 27 10.54 -16.22 17.63
C PHE A 27 9.78 -15.62 16.45
N ASN A 28 8.91 -14.67 16.73
CA ASN A 28 8.30 -13.83 15.71
C ASN A 28 8.55 -12.36 16.03
N SER A 29 9.38 -11.71 15.20
CA SER A 29 9.49 -10.26 15.18
C SER A 29 8.28 -9.65 14.47
N GLY A 30 7.92 -8.41 14.83
CA GLY A 30 6.89 -7.66 14.13
C GLY A 30 7.17 -7.56 12.62
N GLU A 31 8.44 -7.36 12.25
CA GLU A 31 8.90 -7.35 10.86
C GLU A 31 8.60 -8.68 10.14
N LYS A 32 8.89 -9.82 10.76
CA LYS A 32 8.62 -11.13 10.15
C LYS A 32 7.12 -11.35 9.95
N THR A 33 6.30 -10.90 10.89
CA THR A 33 4.83 -10.96 10.74
C THR A 33 4.34 -10.02 9.63
N LEU A 34 4.92 -8.83 9.49
CA LEU A 34 4.60 -7.88 8.42
C LEU A 34 4.96 -8.45 7.04
N ILE A 35 6.20 -8.94 6.86
CA ILE A 35 6.66 -9.57 5.62
C ILE A 35 5.76 -10.76 5.25
N ASN A 36 5.39 -11.59 6.22
CA ASN A 36 4.48 -12.72 5.99
C ASN A 36 3.06 -12.28 5.60
N SER A 37 2.61 -11.10 6.04
CA SER A 37 1.24 -10.61 5.79
C SER A 37 1.11 -9.91 4.44
N MET A 38 2.11 -9.12 4.05
CA MET A 38 2.07 -8.32 2.81
C MET A 38 2.85 -8.95 1.65
N GLY A 39 3.76 -9.88 1.94
CA GLY A 39 4.70 -10.45 0.98
C GLY A 39 6.01 -9.66 0.88
N ASN A 40 7.11 -10.38 0.64
CA ASN A 40 8.45 -9.80 0.59
C ASN A 40 8.61 -8.72 -0.50
N ASP A 41 8.03 -8.95 -1.68
CA ASP A 41 8.13 -8.01 -2.80
C ASP A 41 7.54 -6.64 -2.47
N LEU A 42 6.36 -6.64 -1.85
CA LEU A 42 5.67 -5.40 -1.51
C LEU A 42 6.38 -4.69 -0.35
N TYR A 43 6.95 -5.46 0.59
CA TYR A 43 7.76 -4.93 1.69
C TYR A 43 9.02 -4.22 1.17
N GLU A 44 9.78 -4.87 0.27
CA GLU A 44 10.96 -4.28 -0.35
C GLU A 44 10.61 -3.04 -1.18
N LEU A 45 9.51 -3.10 -1.93
CA LEU A 45 9.04 -1.97 -2.73
C LEU A 45 8.64 -0.76 -1.86
N ALA A 46 7.99 -1.01 -0.72
CA ALA A 46 7.62 0.02 0.24
C ALA A 46 8.85 0.72 0.82
N HIS A 47 9.87 -0.03 1.24
CA HIS A 47 11.15 0.52 1.70
C HIS A 47 11.86 1.33 0.62
N LYS A 48 11.89 0.84 -0.62
CA LYS A 48 12.45 1.62 -1.74
C LYS A 48 11.71 2.93 -1.93
N PHE A 49 10.37 2.90 -1.87
CA PHE A 49 9.52 4.07 -2.05
C PHE A 49 9.71 5.10 -0.93
N GLU A 50 9.78 4.66 0.32
CA GLU A 50 10.08 5.51 1.47
C GLU A 50 11.40 6.28 1.27
N ASN A 51 12.45 5.57 0.87
CA ASN A 51 13.80 6.13 0.76
C ASN A 51 13.95 7.17 -0.36
N VAL A 52 13.08 7.17 -1.37
CA VAL A 52 13.19 8.08 -2.53
C VAL A 52 12.11 9.15 -2.58
N THR A 53 11.12 9.11 -1.68
CA THR A 53 10.02 10.08 -1.65
C THR A 53 10.02 10.91 -0.37
N LYS A 54 9.35 12.07 -0.41
CA LYS A 54 9.19 12.94 0.77
C LYS A 54 8.11 12.40 1.69
N ARG A 55 8.19 12.71 2.99
CA ARG A 55 7.26 12.22 4.02
C ARG A 55 5.78 12.56 3.77
N ASP A 56 5.50 13.68 3.13
CA ASP A 56 4.16 14.16 2.77
C ASP A 56 3.66 13.60 1.43
N THR A 57 4.43 12.71 0.79
CA THR A 57 4.03 12.11 -0.49
C THR A 57 2.84 11.18 -0.27
N GLU A 58 1.80 11.39 -1.07
CA GLU A 58 0.64 10.50 -1.18
C GLU A 58 0.78 9.64 -2.45
N PHE A 59 0.21 8.44 -2.41
CA PHE A 59 0.11 7.56 -3.58
C PHE A 59 -1.32 7.06 -3.76
N LEU A 60 -1.69 6.79 -5.02
CA LEU A 60 -2.93 6.13 -5.38
C LEU A 60 -2.72 4.62 -5.44
N ALA A 61 -3.72 3.85 -5.04
CA ALA A 61 -3.74 2.39 -5.21
C ALA A 61 -5.20 1.93 -5.34
N ASP A 62 -5.39 0.64 -5.56
CA ASP A 62 -6.71 0.03 -5.42
C ASP A 62 -7.22 0.20 -3.97
N PRO A 63 -8.35 0.92 -3.77
CA PRO A 63 -8.87 1.19 -2.44
C PRO A 63 -9.45 -0.05 -1.75
N ASP A 64 -9.81 -1.09 -2.50
CA ASP A 64 -10.36 -2.34 -1.98
C ASP A 64 -9.25 -3.35 -1.62
N ASP A 65 -8.01 -3.11 -2.08
CA ASP A 65 -6.82 -3.92 -1.78
C ASP A 65 -6.24 -3.65 -0.38
N THR A 66 -7.03 -3.96 0.65
CA THR A 66 -6.67 -3.65 2.04
C THR A 66 -5.42 -4.36 2.56
N VAL A 67 -5.00 -5.47 1.92
CA VAL A 67 -3.75 -6.15 2.26
C VAL A 67 -2.58 -5.46 1.58
N GLY A 68 -2.65 -5.22 0.27
CA GLY A 68 -1.56 -4.57 -0.45
C GLY A 68 -1.41 -3.09 -0.08
N SER A 69 -2.38 -2.26 -0.46
CA SER A 69 -2.32 -0.80 -0.23
C SER A 69 -2.28 -0.44 1.25
N GLY A 70 -3.01 -1.20 2.09
CA GLY A 70 -3.08 -1.01 3.53
C GLY A 70 -1.77 -1.28 4.28
N TRP A 71 -1.06 -2.36 3.97
CA TRP A 71 0.26 -2.59 4.58
C TRP A 71 1.36 -1.75 3.94
N PHE A 72 1.24 -1.47 2.64
CA PHE A 72 2.20 -0.62 1.93
C PHE A 72 2.26 0.78 2.54
N GLN A 73 1.14 1.43 2.86
CA GLN A 73 1.16 2.76 3.53
C GLN A 73 1.88 2.73 4.88
N VAL A 74 1.74 1.63 5.63
CA VAL A 74 2.33 1.48 6.97
C VAL A 74 3.84 1.35 6.85
N VAL A 75 4.32 0.50 5.93
CA VAL A 75 5.76 0.25 5.76
C VAL A 75 6.45 1.40 5.05
N ALA A 76 5.82 2.00 4.03
CA ALA A 76 6.42 3.13 3.30
C ALA A 76 6.37 4.45 4.08
N GLU A 77 5.62 4.50 5.20
CA GLU A 77 5.27 5.73 5.91
C GLU A 77 4.73 6.83 4.97
N ARG A 78 3.91 6.45 3.99
CA ARG A 78 3.27 7.35 3.03
C ARG A 78 1.77 7.10 3.02
N ASN A 79 0.98 8.15 2.86
CA ASN A 79 -0.47 8.00 2.86
C ASN A 79 -0.93 7.41 1.53
N CYS A 80 -1.79 6.40 1.60
CA CYS A 80 -2.61 5.99 0.46
C CYS A 80 -3.78 6.98 0.35
N TYR A 81 -4.12 7.39 -0.87
CA TYR A 81 -5.19 8.35 -1.13
C TYR A 81 -6.51 8.02 -0.45
N VAL A 82 -6.90 6.73 -0.52
CA VAL A 82 -8.08 6.21 0.17
C VAL A 82 -7.99 4.69 0.28
N ILE A 83 -8.42 4.16 1.43
CA ILE A 83 -8.53 2.71 1.69
C ILE A 83 -9.90 2.44 2.28
N GLN A 84 -10.61 1.45 1.72
CA GLN A 84 -12.00 1.14 2.07
C GLN A 84 -12.21 0.87 3.57
N LYS A 85 -11.25 0.22 4.23
CA LYS A 85 -11.36 -0.15 5.65
C LYS A 85 -10.86 0.91 6.62
N VAL A 86 -10.32 2.02 6.14
CA VAL A 86 -9.78 3.10 6.97
C VAL A 86 -10.76 4.26 6.98
N ILE A 87 -11.94 4.01 7.56
CA ILE A 87 -13.03 4.99 7.63
C ILE A 87 -12.75 5.96 8.79
N PRO A 88 -12.72 7.28 8.56
CA PRO A 88 -12.51 8.25 9.61
C PRO A 88 -13.74 8.37 10.53
N SER A 89 -13.49 8.66 11.81
CA SER A 89 -14.54 8.80 12.82
C SER A 89 -15.24 10.18 12.82
N SER A 90 -14.59 11.20 12.27
CA SER A 90 -15.15 12.55 12.21
C SER A 90 -16.01 12.73 10.95
N LYS A 91 -17.16 13.39 11.11
CA LYS A 91 -18.16 13.56 10.04
C LYS A 91 -17.61 14.30 8.81
N CYS A 92 -16.84 15.37 9.02
CA CYS A 92 -16.25 16.14 7.91
C CYS A 92 -15.25 15.30 7.10
N MET A 93 -14.46 14.45 7.75
CA MET A 93 -13.52 13.56 7.07
C MET A 93 -14.24 12.37 6.41
N MET A 94 -15.42 11.98 6.91
CA MET A 94 -16.22 10.90 6.32
C MET A 94 -16.73 11.28 4.92
N ASP A 95 -17.18 12.53 4.74
CA ASP A 95 -17.64 13.01 3.45
C ASP A 95 -16.48 13.04 2.42
N ASP A 96 -15.30 13.56 2.81
CA ASP A 96 -14.10 13.56 1.95
C ASP A 96 -13.68 12.13 1.60
N TRP A 97 -13.53 11.27 2.61
CA TRP A 97 -13.18 9.86 2.42
C TRP A 97 -14.16 9.15 1.48
N TYR A 98 -15.47 9.40 1.62
CA TYR A 98 -16.48 8.79 0.76
C TYR A 98 -16.36 9.26 -0.69
N GLN A 99 -16.14 10.55 -0.92
CA GLN A 99 -15.91 11.09 -2.27
C GLN A 99 -14.65 10.49 -2.90
N ARG A 100 -13.55 10.42 -2.14
CA ARG A 100 -12.33 9.77 -2.62
C ARG A 100 -12.60 8.32 -2.99
N TYR A 101 -13.25 7.56 -2.12
CA TYR A 101 -13.58 6.16 -2.36
C TYR A 101 -14.46 5.98 -3.60
N VAL A 102 -15.54 6.75 -3.76
CA VAL A 102 -16.42 6.66 -4.94
C VAL A 102 -15.68 7.08 -6.22
N SER A 103 -14.73 8.00 -6.13
CA SER A 103 -13.92 8.42 -7.27
C SER A 103 -12.90 7.37 -7.72
N THR A 104 -12.48 6.46 -6.82
CA THR A 104 -11.43 5.46 -7.11
C THR A 104 -11.88 4.01 -7.03
N LYS A 105 -13.10 3.74 -6.56
CA LYS A 105 -13.69 2.40 -6.60
C LYS A 105 -13.67 1.87 -8.04
N ASP A 106 -13.67 0.55 -8.16
CA ASP A 106 -13.57 -0.15 -9.44
C ASP A 106 -12.23 0.15 -10.16
N PHE A 107 -11.17 0.43 -9.40
CA PHE A 107 -9.83 0.81 -9.87
C PHE A 107 -9.31 -0.06 -11.02
N GLU A 108 -9.51 -1.38 -10.93
CA GLU A 108 -9.05 -2.33 -11.94
C GLU A 108 -9.77 -2.14 -13.29
N SER A 109 -11.06 -1.78 -13.27
CA SER A 109 -11.87 -1.59 -14.47
C SER A 109 -11.68 -0.24 -15.17
N ARG A 110 -11.17 0.77 -14.43
CA ARG A 110 -10.92 2.10 -14.98
C ARG A 110 -9.78 2.10 -15.99
N SER A 111 -9.95 2.89 -17.04
CA SER A 111 -8.90 3.18 -18.00
C SER A 111 -7.76 4.00 -17.37
N ALA A 112 -6.58 3.95 -17.98
CA ALA A 112 -5.44 4.75 -17.51
C ALA A 112 -5.73 6.27 -17.53
N THR A 113 -6.50 6.75 -18.51
CA THR A 113 -6.91 8.16 -18.63
C THR A 113 -7.81 8.61 -17.48
N GLU A 114 -8.77 7.77 -17.05
CA GLU A 114 -9.62 8.09 -15.90
C GLU A 114 -8.81 8.15 -14.61
N ILE A 115 -7.86 7.23 -14.43
CA ILE A 115 -6.94 7.21 -13.29
C ILE A 115 -6.04 8.45 -13.31
N GLU A 116 -5.51 8.83 -14.47
CA GLU A 116 -4.73 10.06 -14.65
C GLU A 116 -5.51 11.30 -14.22
N GLN A 117 -6.79 11.41 -14.61
CA GLN A 117 -7.64 12.54 -14.23
C GLN A 117 -7.81 12.63 -12.71
N ILE A 118 -8.05 11.49 -12.04
CA ILE A 118 -8.16 11.45 -10.58
C ILE A 118 -6.86 11.90 -9.93
N MET A 119 -5.72 11.39 -10.41
CA MET A 119 -4.40 11.74 -9.89
C MET A 119 -4.10 13.24 -10.07
N LYS A 120 -4.44 13.82 -11.23
CA LYS A 120 -4.27 15.26 -11.49
C LYS A 120 -5.17 16.13 -10.60
N LEU A 121 -6.45 15.79 -10.48
CA LEU A 121 -7.39 16.52 -9.62
C LEU A 121 -7.01 16.48 -8.14
N SER A 122 -6.42 15.36 -7.71
CA SER A 122 -6.04 15.12 -6.33
C SER A 122 -4.58 15.50 -6.03
N ASN A 123 -3.83 16.00 -7.02
CA ASN A 123 -2.40 16.32 -6.92
C ASN A 123 -1.52 15.14 -6.45
N ILE A 124 -1.82 13.93 -6.91
CA ILE A 124 -1.10 12.69 -6.59
C ILE A 124 -0.17 12.33 -7.74
N LYS A 125 1.10 12.05 -7.44
CA LYS A 125 2.11 11.77 -8.48
C LYS A 125 2.37 10.29 -8.70
N TYR A 126 2.12 9.46 -7.69
CA TYR A 126 2.51 8.05 -7.66
C TYR A 126 1.32 7.12 -7.58
N ILE A 127 1.42 5.97 -8.22
CA ILE A 127 0.39 4.94 -8.19
C ILE A 127 1.00 3.55 -8.03
N LEU A 128 0.52 2.79 -7.05
CA LEU A 128 0.88 1.40 -6.83
C LEU A 128 -0.05 0.49 -7.63
N VAL A 129 0.54 -0.40 -8.44
CA VAL A 129 -0.20 -1.24 -9.39
C VAL A 129 0.26 -2.69 -9.27
N LYS A 130 -0.70 -3.62 -9.32
CA LYS A 130 -0.47 -5.06 -9.41
C LYS A 130 -0.20 -5.50 -10.84
N ASN A 131 0.56 -6.58 -11.01
CA ASN A 131 0.89 -7.14 -12.32
C ASN A 131 -0.30 -7.37 -13.28
N SER A 132 -1.47 -7.74 -12.76
CA SER A 132 -2.71 -7.93 -13.51
C SER A 132 -3.13 -6.69 -14.31
N ASN A 133 -2.70 -5.50 -13.86
CA ASN A 133 -3.12 -4.22 -14.41
C ASN A 133 -2.00 -3.47 -15.17
N TYR A 134 -0.78 -4.02 -15.32
CA TYR A 134 0.32 -3.28 -15.96
C TYR A 134 0.00 -2.82 -17.37
N LYS A 135 -0.68 -3.67 -18.16
CA LYS A 135 -0.94 -3.41 -19.57
C LYS A 135 -1.51 -2.02 -19.82
N LYS A 136 -2.53 -1.59 -19.07
CA LYS A 136 -3.17 -0.28 -19.27
C LYS A 136 -2.25 0.91 -18.95
N PHE A 137 -1.30 0.74 -18.03
CA PHE A 137 -0.34 1.78 -17.68
C PHE A 137 0.88 1.78 -18.62
N ASP A 138 1.36 0.60 -19.01
CA ASP A 138 2.48 0.44 -19.94
C ASP A 138 2.13 0.92 -21.36
N GLU A 139 0.86 0.82 -21.77
CA GLU A 139 0.35 1.35 -23.05
C GLU A 139 0.05 2.86 -23.03
N SER A 140 0.18 3.52 -21.88
CA SER A 140 -0.10 4.95 -21.72
C SER A 140 1.18 5.79 -21.75
N ASP A 141 1.22 6.82 -22.59
CA ASP A 141 2.35 7.76 -22.65
C ASP A 141 2.51 8.62 -21.38
N THR A 142 1.48 8.70 -20.54
CA THR A 142 1.48 9.53 -19.34
C THR A 142 2.27 8.89 -18.18
N PHE A 143 2.17 7.57 -18.05
CA PHE A 143 2.72 6.83 -16.92
C PHE A 143 4.13 6.32 -17.23
N LYS A 144 5.03 6.49 -16.27
CA LYS A 144 6.37 5.90 -16.35
C LYS A 144 6.59 5.01 -15.14
N VAL A 145 7.23 3.87 -15.36
CA VAL A 145 7.66 3.00 -14.26
C VAL A 145 8.68 3.75 -13.41
N PHE A 146 8.38 3.90 -12.13
CA PHE A 146 9.22 4.58 -11.15
C PHE A 146 10.02 3.57 -10.32
N LEU A 147 9.36 2.54 -9.77
CA LEU A 147 9.99 1.48 -8.98
C LEU A 147 9.38 0.11 -9.29
N THR A 148 10.20 -0.93 -9.15
CA THR A 148 9.82 -2.34 -9.31
C THR A 148 10.34 -3.20 -8.14
N CYS A 149 9.68 -4.33 -7.90
CA CYS A 149 10.15 -5.39 -6.99
C CYS A 149 10.84 -6.53 -7.77
N GLY A 150 11.55 -7.42 -7.07
CA GLY A 150 12.34 -8.47 -7.71
C GLY A 150 11.54 -9.45 -8.57
N SER A 151 10.32 -9.82 -8.14
CA SER A 151 9.43 -10.69 -8.91
C SER A 151 8.51 -9.95 -9.89
N ASP A 152 8.56 -8.61 -9.90
CA ASP A 152 7.66 -7.75 -10.68
C ASP A 152 6.16 -7.98 -10.39
N SER A 153 5.81 -8.45 -9.19
CA SER A 153 4.41 -8.61 -8.73
C SER A 153 3.70 -7.27 -8.48
N TYR A 154 4.47 -6.22 -8.14
CA TYR A 154 4.01 -4.85 -8.00
C TYR A 154 4.97 -3.85 -8.66
N ARG A 155 4.39 -2.76 -9.18
CA ARG A 155 5.12 -1.60 -9.70
C ARG A 155 4.55 -0.31 -9.13
N ILE A 156 5.41 0.68 -9.01
CA ILE A 156 5.01 2.07 -8.80
C ILE A 156 5.21 2.80 -10.11
N TYR A 157 4.17 3.45 -10.59
CA TYR A 157 4.26 4.38 -11.71
C TYR A 157 4.23 5.81 -11.18
N ASN A 158 4.85 6.73 -11.93
CA ASN A 158 4.66 8.15 -11.76
C ASN A 158 4.02 8.78 -13.00
N ILE A 159 3.22 9.82 -12.82
CA ILE A 159 2.70 10.63 -13.93
C ILE A 159 3.72 11.70 -14.31
N ASN A 160 3.97 11.90 -15.61
CA ASN A 160 4.77 13.04 -16.07
C ASN A 160 3.99 14.35 -15.90
N GLU A 161 4.57 15.33 -15.21
CA GLU A 161 3.96 16.65 -14.99
C GLU A 161 3.97 17.56 -16.24
N ASN A 162 4.48 17.10 -17.37
CA ASN A 162 4.74 17.93 -18.57
C ASN A 162 3.48 18.40 -19.34
N HIS A 163 2.28 18.30 -18.76
CA HIS A 163 1.06 18.89 -19.30
C HIS A 163 0.36 19.82 -18.31
N GLN A 164 1.12 20.57 -17.49
CA GLN A 164 0.65 21.85 -16.97
C GLN A 164 0.83 22.93 -18.05
N THR A 165 0.03 22.86 -19.11
CA THR A 165 -0.17 24.03 -19.98
C THR A 165 -1.14 24.98 -19.28
N ASN A 166 -0.60 26.15 -18.91
CA ASN A 166 -1.24 27.46 -18.82
C ASN A 166 -2.78 27.47 -18.83
N GLY A 167 -3.37 27.86 -17.70
CA GLY A 167 -4.81 28.10 -17.59
C GLY A 167 -5.11 29.18 -16.55
N SER A 168 -4.89 30.43 -16.98
CA SER A 168 -5.48 31.72 -16.56
C SER A 168 -5.47 32.13 -15.08
#